data_AF-A0A6H2A452-F1
#
_entry.id   AF-A0A6H2A452-F1
#
_cell.length_a   1.000
_cell.length_b   1.000
_cell.length_c   1.000
_cell.angle_alpha   90.00
_cell.angle_beta   90.00
_cell.angle_gamma   90.00
#
_symmetry.space_group_name_H-M   'P 1'
#
loop_
_entity.id
_entity.type
_entity.pdbx_description
1 polymer ?
#
loop_
_entity_poly.entity_id
_entity_poly.type
_entity_poly.pdbx_seq_one_letter_code
_entity_poly.pdbx_strand_id
1 'polypeptide(L)'
;MKKIPWNKGIPRTKKERAKISRGRKLAIRKYGHPRGMLGKKHTQETIEKIRSWKPTSEQRKKQVIQTRLSAQKRSKKILIKCIICKKEFWIKQGRSKTAKYCSYKCLGDSKRKNYCIDCGGKLSRGNSRGKVIKRCRKCCNEFFVGNKRWNWKGGTSLLDLHHTIEWRKWRKSVFIRDNWTCQKCNKRGNKLHPHHIKNFSQYSELRFAIDNGITFCEDCHIDFHKIYGKQNNTREQIIKYLAGDSNSVSKKNEIQKEN
;
A
#
# COMPACT_ATOMS: atom_id res chain seq x y z
N MET A 1 28.58 41.54 16.18
CA MET A 1 27.12 41.52 16.46
C MET A 1 26.67 40.11 16.81
N LYS A 2 26.22 39.84 18.05
CA LYS A 2 25.80 38.50 18.50
C LYS A 2 24.47 38.11 17.84
N LYS A 3 24.46 37.04 17.02
CA LYS A 3 23.25 36.49 16.39
C LYS A 3 22.27 36.01 17.47
N ILE A 4 21.12 36.67 17.59
CA ILE A 4 20.06 36.25 18.51
C ILE A 4 19.44 34.94 18.00
N PRO A 5 19.38 33.86 18.80
CA PRO A 5 18.80 32.59 18.39
C PRO A 5 17.30 32.74 18.10
N TRP A 6 16.86 32.29 16.91
CA TRP A 6 15.49 32.38 16.37
C TRP A 6 14.37 31.82 17.28
N ASN A 7 14.71 31.14 18.39
CA ASN A 7 13.77 30.33 19.18
C ASN A 7 13.70 30.68 20.67
N LYS A 8 14.21 31.84 21.10
CA LYS A 8 13.86 32.42 22.42
C LYS A 8 13.03 33.66 22.16
N GLY A 9 11.71 33.51 22.14
CA GLY A 9 10.82 34.66 22.17
C GLY A 9 11.16 35.50 23.38
N ILE A 10 11.51 36.77 23.17
CA ILE A 10 11.82 37.71 24.27
C ILE A 10 10.61 37.70 25.23
N PRO A 11 10.80 37.46 26.53
CA PRO A 11 9.70 37.50 27.50
C PRO A 11 9.09 38.91 27.50
N ARG A 12 7.97 39.08 26.80
CA ARG A 12 7.27 40.36 26.75
C ARG A 12 6.54 40.59 28.06
N THR A 13 6.77 41.74 28.66
CA THR A 13 6.02 42.25 29.81
C THR A 13 4.53 42.43 29.46
N LYS A 14 3.67 42.51 30.49
CA LYS A 14 2.22 42.70 30.31
C LYS A 14 1.91 43.97 29.50
N LYS A 15 2.66 45.06 29.72
CA LYS A 15 2.53 46.33 28.99
C LYS A 15 2.88 46.17 27.50
N GLU A 16 3.96 45.46 27.18
CA GLU A 16 4.37 45.22 25.78
C GLU A 16 3.36 44.35 25.03
N ARG A 17 2.82 43.30 25.68
CA ARG A 17 1.74 42.49 25.10
C ARG A 17 0.49 43.30 24.80
N ALA A 18 0.11 44.20 25.72
CA ALA A 18 -1.03 45.09 25.55
C ALA A 18 -0.82 46.10 24.40
N LYS A 19 0.39 46.64 24.23
CA LYS A 19 0.74 47.54 23.11
C LYS A 19 0.62 46.83 21.76
N ILE A 20 1.12 45.60 21.67
CA ILE A 20 1.02 44.78 20.44
C ILE A 20 -0.43 44.39 20.13
N SER A 21 -1.21 44.02 21.15
CA SER A 21 -2.64 43.73 20.99
C SER A 21 -3.41 44.95 20.48
N ARG A 22 -3.16 46.14 21.05
CA ARG A 22 -3.75 47.41 20.59
C ARG A 22 -3.32 47.75 19.15
N GLY A 23 -2.04 47.63 18.84
CA GLY A 23 -1.52 47.82 17.48
C GLY A 23 -2.16 46.86 16.47
N ARG A 24 -2.36 45.60 16.84
CA ARG A 24 -3.06 44.61 16.01
C ARG A 24 -4.54 44.95 15.81
N LYS A 25 -5.25 45.42 16.84
CA LYS A 25 -6.65 45.89 16.71
C LYS A 25 -6.76 47.10 15.79
N LEU A 26 -5.86 48.08 15.93
CA LEU A 26 -5.78 49.24 15.04
C LEU A 26 -5.48 48.83 13.60
N ALA A 27 -4.55 47.90 13.39
CA ALA A 27 -4.23 47.36 12.08
C ALA A 27 -5.42 46.63 11.44
N ILE A 28 -6.16 45.82 12.20
CA ILE A 28 -7.40 45.16 11.72
C ILE A 28 -8.46 46.20 11.36
N ARG A 29 -8.60 47.29 12.15
CA ARG A 29 -9.55 48.37 11.86
C ARG A 29 -9.17 49.16 10.61
N LYS A 30 -7.87 49.41 10.39
CA LYS A 30 -7.37 50.22 9.27
C LYS A 30 -7.25 49.44 7.95
N TYR A 31 -6.86 48.17 8.01
CA TYR A 31 -6.51 47.36 6.83
C TYR A 31 -7.37 46.10 6.65
N GLY A 32 -8.38 45.90 7.50
CA GLY A 32 -9.16 44.67 7.53
C GLY A 32 -8.41 43.48 8.13
N HIS A 33 -9.11 42.36 8.30
CA HIS A 33 -8.47 41.12 8.76
C HIS A 33 -7.49 40.59 7.70
N PRO A 34 -6.29 40.09 8.08
CA PRO A 34 -5.39 39.43 7.13
C PRO A 34 -6.13 38.32 6.37
N ARG A 35 -5.97 38.27 5.04
CA ARG A 35 -6.61 37.27 4.17
C ARG A 35 -6.39 35.86 4.75
N GLY A 36 -7.49 35.15 5.03
CA GLY A 36 -7.48 33.78 5.59
C GLY A 36 -7.89 33.64 7.06
N MET A 37 -8.16 34.74 7.78
CA MET A 37 -8.64 34.71 9.18
C MET A 37 -10.13 35.08 9.37
N LEU A 38 -10.90 35.18 8.29
CA LEU A 38 -12.35 35.26 8.41
C LEU A 38 -12.88 33.83 8.51
N GLY A 39 -13.27 33.40 9.71
CA GLY A 39 -14.12 32.22 9.83
C GLY A 39 -15.34 32.38 8.92
N LYS A 40 -15.83 31.30 8.33
CA LYS A 40 -17.03 31.35 7.48
C LYS A 40 -18.14 32.05 8.26
N LYS A 41 -18.71 33.14 7.72
CA LYS A 41 -19.88 33.78 8.32
C LYS A 41 -21.01 32.76 8.33
N HIS A 42 -21.57 32.47 9.50
CA HIS A 42 -22.73 31.58 9.62
C HIS A 42 -23.92 32.19 8.86
N THR A 43 -24.75 31.33 8.25
CA THR A 43 -26.00 31.78 7.62
C THR A 43 -26.96 32.34 8.68
N GLN A 44 -27.89 33.23 8.30
CA GLN A 44 -28.90 33.77 9.22
C GLN A 44 -29.68 32.65 9.92
N GLU A 45 -30.07 31.63 9.17
CA GLU A 45 -30.73 30.43 9.70
C GLU A 45 -29.88 29.71 10.76
N THR A 46 -28.56 29.59 10.54
CA THR A 46 -27.66 28.97 11.53
C THR A 46 -27.54 29.84 12.79
N ILE A 47 -27.51 31.17 12.63
CA ILE A 47 -27.45 32.12 13.75
C ILE A 47 -28.73 32.02 14.59
N GLU A 48 -29.89 31.96 13.95
CA GLU A 48 -31.18 31.80 14.61
C GLU A 48 -31.26 30.45 15.34
N LYS A 49 -30.82 29.35 14.72
CA LYS A 49 -30.73 28.03 15.36
C LYS A 49 -29.84 28.04 16.60
N ILE A 50 -28.70 28.73 16.56
CA ILE A 50 -27.81 28.86 17.73
C ILE A 50 -28.48 29.68 18.84
N ARG A 51 -29.19 30.77 18.49
CA ARG A 51 -29.85 31.66 19.45
C ARG A 51 -31.08 31.03 20.10
N SER A 52 -31.88 30.28 19.34
CA SER A 52 -33.11 29.66 19.82
C SER A 52 -32.86 28.39 20.63
N TRP A 53 -31.71 27.75 20.47
CA TRP A 53 -31.38 26.52 21.18
C TRP A 53 -31.11 26.77 22.68
N LYS A 54 -32.00 26.25 23.53
CA LYS A 54 -31.85 26.22 24.99
C LYS A 54 -31.83 24.77 25.47
N PRO A 55 -30.70 24.25 25.99
CA PRO A 55 -30.60 22.86 26.39
C PRO A 55 -31.38 22.58 27.69
N THR A 56 -32.04 21.41 27.73
CA THR A 56 -32.71 20.88 28.92
C THR A 56 -31.72 20.56 30.04
N SER A 57 -32.20 20.36 31.27
CA SER A 57 -31.36 20.00 32.42
C SER A 57 -30.54 18.73 32.17
N GLU A 58 -31.13 17.72 31.56
CA GLU A 58 -30.45 16.47 31.20
C GLU A 58 -29.39 16.68 30.11
N GLN A 59 -29.69 17.49 29.08
CA GLN A 59 -28.72 17.84 28.04
C GLN A 59 -27.54 18.62 28.60
N ARG A 60 -27.77 19.54 29.55
CA ARG A 60 -26.70 20.25 30.26
C ARG A 60 -25.81 19.29 31.07
N LYS A 61 -26.41 18.34 31.81
CA LYS A 61 -25.68 17.30 32.54
C LYS A 61 -24.80 16.48 31.58
N LYS A 62 -25.34 16.04 30.43
CA LYS A 62 -24.59 15.32 29.38
C LYS A 62 -23.42 16.15 28.83
N GLN A 63 -23.60 17.45 28.58
CA GLN A 63 -22.54 18.34 28.11
C GLN A 63 -21.40 18.53 29.13
N VAL A 64 -21.72 18.66 30.42
CA VAL A 64 -20.72 18.75 31.49
C VAL A 64 -19.90 17.46 31.57
N ILE A 65 -20.58 16.30 31.55
CA ILE A 65 -19.93 14.98 31.55
C ILE A 65 -19.00 14.86 30.32
N GLN A 66 -19.49 15.19 29.13
CA GLN A 66 -18.71 15.12 27.90
C GLN A 66 -17.48 16.05 27.92
N THR A 67 -17.61 17.23 28.53
CA THR A 67 -16.50 18.18 28.69
C THR A 67 -15.44 17.62 29.63
N ARG A 68 -15.84 17.02 30.75
CA ARG A 68 -14.92 16.36 31.70
C ARG A 68 -14.19 15.17 31.06
N LEU A 69 -14.92 14.29 30.38
CA LEU A 69 -14.34 13.15 29.65
C LEU A 69 -13.34 13.61 28.58
N SER A 70 -13.67 14.67 27.84
CA SER A 70 -12.78 15.27 26.85
C SER A 70 -11.52 15.88 27.47
N ALA A 71 -11.64 16.53 28.62
CA ALA A 71 -10.51 17.07 29.37
C ALA A 71 -9.58 15.95 29.89
N GLN A 72 -10.15 14.88 30.45
CA GLN A 72 -9.40 13.70 30.89
C GLN A 72 -8.67 13.00 29.74
N LYS A 73 -9.31 12.89 28.56
CA LYS A 73 -8.67 12.37 27.35
C LYS A 73 -7.52 13.26 26.87
N ARG A 74 -7.63 14.59 27.03
CA ARG A 74 -6.55 15.54 26.69
C ARG A 74 -5.38 15.53 27.68
N SER A 75 -5.62 15.17 28.94
CA SER A 75 -4.58 15.08 29.98
C SER A 75 -3.83 13.75 29.97
N LYS A 76 -4.42 12.68 29.39
CA LYS A 76 -3.76 11.37 29.26
C LYS A 76 -2.41 11.50 28.55
N LYS A 77 -1.36 11.04 29.23
CA LYS A 77 0.00 10.95 28.68
C LYS A 77 0.29 9.50 28.30
N ILE A 78 1.09 9.32 27.25
CA ILE A 78 1.62 8.03 26.83
C ILE A 78 3.12 8.13 26.69
N LEU A 79 3.81 7.02 26.95
CA LEU A 79 5.24 6.88 26.76
C LEU A 79 5.50 6.43 25.32
N ILE A 80 6.39 7.11 24.61
CA ILE A 80 6.81 6.72 23.26
C ILE A 80 8.33 6.73 23.13
N LYS A 81 8.86 6.00 22.16
CA LYS A 81 10.30 5.88 21.89
C LYS A 81 10.74 6.87 20.81
N CYS A 82 11.83 7.60 21.06
CA CYS A 82 12.42 8.48 20.05
C CYS A 82 12.98 7.68 18.88
N ILE A 83 12.66 8.09 17.65
CA ILE A 83 13.16 7.41 16.44
C ILE A 83 14.69 7.44 16.37
N ILE A 84 15.33 8.55 16.77
CA ILE A 84 16.78 8.76 16.64
C ILE A 84 17.56 8.14 17.81
N CYS A 85 17.38 8.66 19.02
CA CYS A 85 18.21 8.25 20.17
C CYS A 85 17.65 7.07 20.96
N LYS A 86 16.49 6.53 20.57
CA LYS A 86 15.82 5.42 21.24
C LYS A 86 15.42 5.65 22.71
N LYS A 87 15.62 6.86 23.25
CA LYS A 87 15.15 7.26 24.57
C LYS A 87 13.62 7.33 24.61
N GLU A 88 13.05 6.90 25.72
CA GLU A 88 11.61 6.97 25.99
C GLU A 88 11.23 8.34 26.57
N PHE A 89 10.08 8.87 26.15
CA PHE A 89 9.60 10.17 26.61
C PHE A 89 8.07 10.27 26.60
N TRP A 90 7.54 11.07 27.53
CA TRP A 90 6.11 11.26 27.72
C TRP A 90 5.53 12.29 26.75
N ILE A 91 4.39 11.99 26.15
CA ILE A 91 3.63 12.90 25.30
C ILE A 91 2.15 12.90 25.65
N LYS A 92 1.44 13.98 25.32
CA LYS A 92 -0.03 13.98 25.35
C LYS A 92 -0.57 12.99 24.30
N GLN A 93 -1.59 12.20 24.65
CA GLN A 93 -2.13 11.16 23.77
C GLN A 93 -2.55 11.70 22.39
N GLY A 94 -3.09 12.91 22.31
CA GLY A 94 -3.44 13.56 21.04
C GLY A 94 -2.26 13.81 20.08
N ARG A 95 -1.02 13.73 20.57
CA ARG A 95 0.20 13.85 19.76
C ARG A 95 0.81 12.51 19.37
N SER A 96 0.19 11.38 19.69
CA SER A 96 0.72 10.03 19.44
C SER A 96 1.12 9.81 17.97
N LYS A 97 0.34 10.34 17.04
CA LYS A 97 0.58 10.20 15.59
C LYS A 97 1.69 11.11 15.05
N THR A 98 1.94 12.24 15.71
CA THR A 98 2.82 13.30 15.17
C THR A 98 4.14 13.44 15.91
N ALA A 99 4.19 13.08 17.19
CA ALA A 99 5.41 13.14 17.99
C ALA A 99 6.33 11.95 17.68
N LYS A 100 7.56 12.25 17.28
CA LYS A 100 8.56 11.25 16.85
C LYS A 100 9.90 11.37 17.56
N TYR A 101 10.18 12.53 18.16
CA TYR A 101 11.50 12.88 18.69
C TYR A 101 11.38 13.44 20.10
N CYS A 102 12.31 13.06 20.98
CA CYS A 102 12.30 13.49 22.38
C CYS A 102 12.77 14.94 22.58
N SER A 103 13.44 15.54 21.60
CA SER A 103 14.02 16.88 21.69
C SER A 103 14.13 17.56 20.33
N TYR A 104 14.28 18.90 20.34
CA TYR A 104 14.59 19.68 19.13
C TYR A 104 15.92 19.26 18.49
N LYS A 105 16.89 18.78 19.30
CA LYS A 105 18.15 18.22 18.79
C LYS A 105 17.88 16.98 17.94
N CYS A 106 17.16 15.99 18.45
CA CYS A 106 16.81 14.79 17.68
C CYS A 106 15.95 15.08 16.45
N LEU A 107 15.05 16.08 16.53
CA LEU A 107 14.32 16.56 15.35
C LEU A 107 15.28 17.16 14.30
N GLY A 108 16.26 17.95 14.72
CA GLY A 108 17.29 18.51 13.85
C GLY A 108 18.17 17.45 13.23
N ASP A 109 18.60 16.47 14.01
CA ASP A 109 19.41 15.33 13.53
C ASP A 109 18.66 14.52 12.48
N SER A 110 17.36 14.27 12.69
CA SER A 110 16.53 13.59 11.68
C SER A 110 16.38 14.37 10.37
N LYS A 111 16.55 15.69 10.37
CA LYS A 111 16.51 16.50 9.14
C LYS A 111 17.83 16.44 8.37
N ARG A 112 18.93 16.03 9.02
CA ARG A 112 20.19 15.73 8.33
C ARG A 112 19.93 14.46 7.50
N LYS A 113 20.30 14.47 6.21
CA LYS A 113 19.96 13.48 5.16
C LYS A 113 20.53 12.06 5.38
N ASN A 114 20.88 11.69 6.62
CA ASN A 114 21.65 10.51 6.97
C ASN A 114 20.90 9.60 7.95
N TYR A 115 19.58 9.74 8.11
CA TYR A 115 18.80 8.88 9.02
C TYR A 115 17.53 8.35 8.34
N CYS A 116 17.24 7.07 8.58
CA CYS A 116 16.04 6.42 8.09
C CYS A 116 14.79 7.00 8.76
N ILE A 117 13.78 7.36 7.97
CA ILE A 117 12.54 7.94 8.51
C ILE A 117 11.68 6.96 9.34
N ASP A 118 11.84 5.65 9.13
CA ASP A 118 11.05 4.63 9.82
C ASP A 118 11.77 4.09 11.05
N CYS A 119 13.01 3.60 10.90
CA CYS A 119 13.76 3.02 12.00
C CYS A 119 14.75 3.97 12.69
N GLY A 120 15.05 5.14 12.12
CA GLY A 120 16.04 6.07 12.66
C GLY A 120 17.50 5.62 12.56
N GLY A 121 17.77 4.49 11.91
CA GLY A 121 19.14 4.02 11.65
C GLY A 121 19.91 4.99 10.74
N LYS A 122 21.22 5.09 10.96
CA LYS A 122 22.11 5.90 10.11
C LYS A 122 22.09 5.35 8.68
N LEU A 123 21.95 6.24 7.71
CA LEU A 123 22.01 5.96 6.28
C LEU A 123 23.37 6.38 5.73
N SER A 124 23.87 5.64 4.75
CA SER A 124 24.98 6.09 3.92
C SER A 124 24.61 7.39 3.22
N ARG A 125 25.60 8.27 3.02
CA ARG A 125 25.44 9.45 2.16
C ARG A 125 24.93 8.96 0.81
N GLY A 126 23.96 9.69 0.24
CA GLY A 126 23.33 9.32 -1.03
C GLY A 126 24.36 9.04 -2.12
N ASN A 127 23.94 8.34 -3.17
CA ASN A 127 24.81 8.08 -4.32
C ASN A 127 25.40 9.39 -4.89
N SER A 128 26.51 9.31 -5.63
CA SER A 128 27.23 10.44 -6.24
C SER A 128 26.33 11.36 -7.10
N ARG A 129 25.13 10.88 -7.48
CA ARG A 129 24.08 11.60 -8.21
C ARG A 129 23.15 12.45 -7.32
N GLY A 130 23.47 12.61 -6.03
CA GLY A 130 22.72 13.48 -5.12
C GLY A 130 21.34 12.97 -4.68
N LYS A 131 20.99 11.70 -4.98
CA LYS A 131 19.68 11.16 -4.61
C LYS A 131 19.64 10.86 -3.11
N VAL A 132 18.80 11.60 -2.39
CA VAL A 132 18.66 11.46 -0.93
C VAL A 132 17.96 10.15 -0.61
N ILE A 133 18.69 9.22 0.00
CA ILE A 133 18.13 7.98 0.53
C ILE A 133 17.31 8.32 1.77
N LYS A 134 16.00 8.04 1.75
CA LYS A 134 15.09 8.34 2.88
C LYS A 134 14.92 7.16 3.85
N ARG A 135 15.18 5.92 3.40
CA ARG A 135 14.95 4.68 4.14
C ARG A 135 16.15 3.74 4.05
N CYS A 136 16.42 2.96 5.10
CA CYS A 136 17.44 1.92 5.03
C CYS A 136 16.95 0.75 4.18
N ARG A 137 17.85 -0.15 3.76
CA ARG A 137 17.51 -1.29 2.89
C ARG A 137 16.34 -2.13 3.43
N LYS A 138 16.38 -2.47 4.73
CA LYS A 138 15.31 -3.22 5.41
C LYS A 138 13.95 -2.50 5.34
N CYS A 139 13.87 -1.27 5.86
CA CYS A 139 12.62 -0.50 5.86
C CYS A 139 12.15 -0.13 4.45
N CYS A 140 13.06 0.01 3.48
CA CYS A 140 12.72 0.21 2.08
C CYS A 140 12.00 -1.03 1.52
N ASN A 141 12.56 -2.23 1.74
CA ASN A 141 11.95 -3.49 1.31
C ASN A 141 10.56 -3.70 1.94
N GLU A 142 10.43 -3.46 3.25
CA GLU A 142 9.15 -3.55 3.97
C GLU A 142 8.13 -2.52 3.47
N PHE A 143 8.58 -1.33 3.08
CA PHE A 143 7.71 -0.27 2.59
C PHE A 143 7.19 -0.54 1.17
N PHE A 144 8.06 -1.04 0.29
CA PHE A 144 7.74 -1.30 -1.13
C PHE A 144 7.27 -2.76 -1.36
N VAL A 145 6.25 -3.19 -0.61
CA VAL A 145 5.59 -4.49 -0.79
C VAL A 145 4.22 -4.30 -1.45
N GLY A 146 3.84 -5.26 -2.29
CA GLY A 146 2.53 -5.29 -2.95
C GLY A 146 2.26 -3.99 -3.71
N ASN A 147 1.09 -3.40 -3.47
CA ASN A 147 0.60 -2.21 -4.17
C ASN A 147 1.41 -0.94 -3.99
N LYS A 148 2.34 -0.92 -3.04
CA LYS A 148 3.22 0.23 -2.82
C LYS A 148 4.40 0.25 -3.79
N ARG A 149 4.67 -0.84 -4.51
CA ARG A 149 5.77 -0.94 -5.47
C ARG A 149 5.33 -0.40 -6.83
N TRP A 150 6.15 0.47 -7.43
CA TRP A 150 5.84 1.13 -8.72
C TRP A 150 5.61 0.15 -9.89
N ASN A 151 6.18 -1.05 -9.82
CA ASN A 151 6.02 -2.11 -10.80
C ASN A 151 4.98 -3.18 -10.38
N TRP A 152 4.14 -2.90 -9.37
CA TRP A 152 3.10 -3.83 -8.95
C TRP A 152 1.96 -3.87 -9.96
N LYS A 153 1.75 -5.04 -10.55
CA LYS A 153 0.73 -5.30 -11.58
C LYS A 153 -0.49 -6.03 -10.98
N GLY A 154 -0.98 -5.58 -9.83
CA GLY A 154 -2.21 -6.12 -9.22
C GLY A 154 -2.08 -7.50 -8.55
N GLY A 155 -0.90 -7.88 -8.09
CA GLY A 155 -0.70 -9.18 -7.41
C GLY A 155 -0.51 -10.35 -8.38
N THR A 156 0.08 -10.10 -9.55
CA THR A 156 0.32 -11.09 -10.61
C THR A 156 1.35 -12.17 -10.27
N SER A 157 1.86 -12.25 -9.03
CA SER A 157 2.62 -13.43 -8.59
C SER A 157 1.66 -14.61 -8.33
N LEU A 158 0.86 -14.95 -9.32
CA LEU A 158 0.23 -16.26 -9.49
C LEU A 158 1.31 -17.37 -9.62
N LEU A 159 2.57 -16.99 -9.89
CA LEU A 159 3.73 -17.87 -9.89
C LEU A 159 3.95 -18.58 -8.54
N ASP A 160 3.64 -17.95 -7.40
CA ASP A 160 3.83 -18.58 -6.08
C ASP A 160 2.86 -19.74 -5.84
N LEU A 161 1.70 -19.76 -6.53
CA LEU A 161 0.74 -20.85 -6.39
C LEU A 161 1.23 -22.16 -7.00
N HIS A 162 2.14 -22.12 -7.98
CA HIS A 162 2.73 -23.33 -8.56
C HIS A 162 3.64 -24.09 -7.58
N HIS A 163 3.99 -23.47 -6.45
CA HIS A 163 4.77 -24.08 -5.39
C HIS A 163 3.92 -24.57 -4.20
N THR A 164 2.60 -24.37 -4.20
CA THR A 164 1.76 -24.79 -3.08
C THR A 164 1.44 -26.29 -3.12
N ILE A 165 1.04 -26.81 -1.96
CA ILE A 165 0.62 -28.21 -1.81
C ILE A 165 -0.65 -28.47 -2.63
N GLU A 166 -1.59 -27.52 -2.70
CA GLU A 166 -2.81 -27.68 -3.49
C GLU A 166 -2.49 -27.86 -4.97
N TRP A 167 -1.58 -27.06 -5.53
CA TRP A 167 -1.20 -27.18 -6.93
C TRP A 167 -0.58 -28.55 -7.24
N ARG A 168 0.29 -29.06 -6.35
CA ARG A 168 0.90 -30.39 -6.50
C ARG A 168 -0.14 -31.50 -6.44
N LYS A 169 -1.11 -31.41 -5.52
CA LYS A 169 -2.22 -32.35 -5.42
C LYS A 169 -3.09 -32.31 -6.68
N TRP A 170 -3.52 -31.12 -7.10
CA TRP A 170 -4.32 -30.94 -8.30
C TRP A 170 -3.62 -31.50 -9.54
N ARG A 171 -2.34 -31.14 -9.77
CA ARG A 171 -1.54 -31.68 -10.88
C ARG A 171 -1.52 -33.21 -10.87
N LYS A 172 -1.29 -33.82 -9.71
CA LYS A 172 -1.27 -35.28 -9.57
C LYS A 172 -2.65 -35.88 -9.88
N SER A 173 -3.72 -35.28 -9.38
CA SER A 173 -5.10 -35.75 -9.63
C SER A 173 -5.49 -35.68 -11.11
N VAL A 174 -5.11 -34.61 -11.82
CA VAL A 174 -5.34 -34.48 -13.27
C VAL A 174 -4.58 -35.58 -14.03
N PHE A 175 -3.32 -35.83 -13.67
CA PHE A 175 -2.52 -36.88 -14.30
C PHE A 175 -3.03 -38.29 -14.02
N ILE A 176 -3.50 -38.55 -12.79
CA ILE A 176 -4.12 -39.84 -12.43
C ILE A 176 -5.40 -40.06 -13.25
N ARG A 177 -6.27 -39.05 -13.34
CA ARG A 177 -7.51 -39.12 -14.15
C ARG A 177 -7.20 -39.44 -15.60
N ASP A 178 -6.20 -38.76 -16.16
CA ASP A 178 -5.78 -38.91 -17.56
C ASP A 178 -4.85 -40.11 -17.78
N ASN A 179 -4.69 -40.98 -16.76
CA ASN A 179 -3.84 -42.17 -16.77
C ASN A 179 -2.40 -41.89 -17.25
N TRP A 180 -1.85 -40.73 -16.89
CA TRP A 180 -0.54 -40.24 -17.31
C TRP A 180 -0.34 -40.21 -18.83
N THR A 181 -1.42 -39.92 -19.56
CA THR A 181 -1.45 -39.91 -21.03
C THR A 181 -1.83 -38.53 -21.55
N CYS A 182 -1.06 -38.04 -22.53
CA CYS A 182 -1.41 -36.80 -23.25
C CYS A 182 -2.76 -36.98 -23.95
N GLN A 183 -3.72 -36.11 -23.67
CA GLN A 183 -5.08 -36.19 -24.22
C GLN A 183 -5.16 -35.81 -25.70
N LYS A 184 -4.10 -35.21 -26.26
CA LYS A 184 -4.04 -34.86 -27.70
C LYS A 184 -3.40 -35.94 -28.56
N CYS A 185 -2.26 -36.48 -28.14
CA CYS A 185 -1.45 -37.40 -28.94
C CYS A 185 -1.42 -38.84 -28.40
N ASN A 186 -2.14 -39.12 -27.31
CA ASN A 186 -2.26 -40.43 -26.68
C ASN A 186 -0.95 -41.09 -26.23
N LYS A 187 0.16 -40.34 -26.16
CA LYS A 187 1.44 -40.83 -25.62
C LYS A 187 1.43 -40.83 -24.09
N ARG A 188 1.77 -41.97 -23.48
CA ARG A 188 1.89 -42.16 -22.03
C ARG A 188 3.31 -41.86 -21.53
N GLY A 189 3.45 -41.28 -20.34
CA GLY A 189 4.72 -41.26 -19.60
C GLY A 189 5.80 -40.28 -20.09
N ASN A 190 5.50 -39.44 -21.09
CA ASN A 190 6.41 -38.38 -21.54
C ASN A 190 6.45 -37.20 -20.53
N LYS A 191 7.15 -36.11 -20.85
CA LYS A 191 7.12 -34.87 -20.06
C LYS A 191 5.73 -34.21 -20.13
N LEU A 192 4.92 -34.48 -19.12
CA LEU A 192 3.52 -34.02 -19.02
C LEU A 192 3.38 -32.70 -18.28
N HIS A 193 2.48 -31.87 -18.78
CA HIS A 193 2.09 -30.60 -18.20
C HIS A 193 0.57 -30.55 -18.03
N PRO A 194 0.06 -30.15 -16.85
CA PRO A 194 -1.37 -29.89 -16.69
C PRO A 194 -1.67 -28.52 -17.32
N HIS A 195 -2.57 -28.49 -18.29
CA HIS A 195 -3.10 -27.27 -18.87
C HIS A 195 -4.44 -26.93 -18.20
N HIS A 196 -4.66 -25.64 -17.90
CA HIS A 196 -5.95 -25.18 -17.36
C HIS A 196 -6.88 -24.84 -18.52
N ILE A 197 -8.05 -25.48 -18.59
CA ILE A 197 -9.05 -25.26 -19.64
C ILE A 197 -9.56 -23.82 -19.60
N LYS A 198 -9.98 -23.36 -18.41
CA LYS A 198 -10.28 -21.96 -18.12
C LYS A 198 -9.09 -21.31 -17.42
N ASN A 199 -8.76 -20.09 -17.83
CA ASN A 199 -7.57 -19.37 -17.37
C ASN A 199 -7.50 -19.23 -15.84
N PHE A 200 -6.36 -19.66 -15.28
CA PHE A 200 -6.00 -19.59 -13.87
C PHE A 200 -6.14 -18.18 -13.26
N SER A 201 -5.88 -17.12 -14.04
CA SER A 201 -5.95 -15.75 -13.53
C SER A 201 -7.38 -15.23 -13.36
N GLN A 202 -8.32 -15.70 -14.20
CA GLN A 202 -9.68 -15.16 -14.27
C GLN A 202 -10.67 -15.93 -13.40
N TYR A 203 -10.48 -17.24 -13.26
CA TYR A 203 -11.41 -18.12 -12.54
C TYR A 203 -10.72 -18.68 -11.29
N SER A 204 -10.69 -17.87 -10.23
CA SER A 204 -9.99 -18.20 -8.98
C SER A 204 -10.52 -19.46 -8.28
N GLU A 205 -11.82 -19.68 -8.40
CA GLU A 205 -12.60 -20.77 -7.85
C GLU A 205 -12.41 -22.09 -8.61
N LEU A 206 -11.97 -22.03 -9.87
CA LEU A 206 -11.76 -23.21 -10.72
C LEU A 206 -10.29 -23.65 -10.81
N ARG A 207 -9.37 -22.95 -10.13
CA ARG A 207 -7.91 -23.19 -10.23
C ARG A 207 -7.50 -24.62 -9.92
N PHE A 208 -8.15 -25.23 -8.93
CA PHE A 208 -7.84 -26.59 -8.47
C PHE A 208 -9.00 -27.56 -8.69
N ALA A 209 -9.99 -27.17 -9.51
CA ALA A 209 -11.02 -28.07 -9.96
C ALA A 209 -10.41 -29.06 -10.96
N ILE A 210 -10.58 -30.37 -10.73
CA ILE A 210 -9.92 -31.42 -11.52
C ILE A 210 -10.42 -31.39 -12.97
N ASP A 211 -11.70 -31.12 -13.18
CA ASP A 211 -12.36 -30.96 -14.47
C ASP A 211 -11.88 -29.75 -15.28
N ASN A 212 -11.29 -28.75 -14.62
CA ASN A 212 -10.65 -27.60 -15.25
C ASN A 212 -9.18 -27.88 -15.66
N GLY A 213 -8.68 -29.10 -15.44
CA GLY A 213 -7.37 -29.53 -15.90
C GLY A 213 -7.45 -30.50 -17.09
N ILE A 214 -6.48 -30.44 -17.99
CA ILE A 214 -6.25 -31.44 -19.05
C ILE A 214 -4.76 -31.73 -19.20
N THR A 215 -4.39 -32.99 -19.41
CA THR A 215 -2.99 -33.40 -19.55
C THR A 215 -2.50 -33.28 -21.00
N PHE A 216 -1.43 -32.51 -21.21
CA PHE A 216 -0.70 -32.47 -22.48
C PHE A 216 0.77 -32.86 -22.29
N CYS A 217 1.38 -33.46 -23.32
CA CYS A 217 2.84 -33.51 -23.39
C CYS A 217 3.40 -32.12 -23.72
N GLU A 218 4.69 -31.91 -23.48
CA GLU A 218 5.36 -30.64 -23.75
C GLU A 218 5.08 -30.10 -25.17
N ASP A 219 5.20 -30.96 -26.19
CA ASP A 219 4.99 -30.56 -27.59
C ASP A 219 3.56 -30.07 -27.84
N CYS A 220 2.54 -30.85 -27.46
CA CYS A 220 1.13 -30.47 -27.62
C CYS A 220 0.78 -29.24 -26.77
N HIS A 221 1.39 -29.09 -25.59
CA HIS A 221 1.14 -27.93 -24.73
C HIS A 221 1.70 -26.64 -25.34
N ILE A 222 2.91 -26.70 -25.90
CA ILE A 222 3.52 -25.58 -26.62
C ILE A 222 2.72 -25.26 -27.88
N ASP A 223 2.33 -26.28 -28.64
CA ASP A 223 1.56 -26.13 -29.88
C ASP A 223 0.19 -25.49 -29.63
N PHE A 224 -0.54 -25.94 -28.61
CA PHE A 224 -1.77 -25.29 -28.17
C PHE A 224 -1.56 -23.79 -27.89
N HIS A 225 -0.50 -23.45 -27.14
CA HIS A 225 -0.18 -22.05 -26.84
C HIS A 225 0.31 -21.24 -28.04
N LYS A 226 0.84 -21.88 -29.08
CA LYS A 226 1.16 -21.21 -30.35
C LYS A 226 -0.11 -20.83 -31.12
N ILE A 227 -1.12 -21.71 -31.11
CA ILE A 227 -2.37 -21.51 -31.85
C ILE A 227 -3.29 -20.51 -31.12
N TYR A 228 -3.47 -20.66 -29.80
CA TYR A 228 -4.48 -19.90 -29.04
C TYR A 228 -3.89 -18.87 -28.05
N GLY A 229 -2.57 -18.84 -27.88
CA GLY A 229 -1.91 -18.00 -26.89
C GLY A 229 -1.93 -18.59 -25.47
N LYS A 230 -1.47 -17.79 -24.49
CA LYS A 230 -1.35 -18.21 -23.07
C LYS A 230 -2.49 -17.72 -22.17
N GLN A 231 -3.35 -16.84 -22.67
CA GLN A 231 -4.38 -16.15 -21.89
C GLN A 231 -5.75 -16.34 -22.53
N ASN A 232 -6.81 -16.24 -21.73
CA ASN A 232 -8.20 -16.37 -22.17
C ASN A 232 -8.52 -17.71 -22.85
N ASN A 233 -7.89 -18.80 -22.41
CA ASN A 233 -8.20 -20.13 -22.92
C ASN A 233 -9.64 -20.53 -22.57
N THR A 234 -10.32 -21.19 -23.51
CA THR A 234 -11.69 -21.68 -23.33
C THR A 234 -11.84 -23.16 -23.65
N ARG A 235 -12.95 -23.76 -23.20
CA ARG A 235 -13.24 -25.18 -23.44
C ARG A 235 -13.42 -25.47 -24.92
N GLU A 236 -14.00 -24.54 -25.67
CA GLU A 236 -14.23 -24.66 -27.11
C GLU A 236 -12.91 -24.73 -27.88
N GLN A 237 -11.89 -23.98 -27.47
CA GLN A 237 -10.55 -24.06 -28.06
C GLN A 237 -9.90 -25.41 -27.82
N ILE A 238 -10.05 -25.97 -26.61
CA ILE A 238 -9.55 -27.31 -26.29
C ILE A 238 -10.25 -28.36 -27.17
N ILE A 239 -11.58 -28.30 -27.29
CA ILE A 239 -12.34 -29.24 -28.13
C ILE A 239 -11.87 -29.15 -29.59
N LYS A 240 -11.74 -27.93 -30.13
CA LYS A 240 -11.21 -27.71 -31.49
C LYS A 240 -9.79 -28.25 -31.64
N TYR A 241 -8.93 -28.03 -30.64
CA TYR A 241 -7.55 -28.51 -30.66
C TYR A 241 -7.48 -30.03 -30.64
N LEU A 242 -8.31 -30.69 -29.83
CA LEU A 242 -8.39 -32.16 -29.77
C LEU A 242 -8.94 -32.73 -31.07
N ALA A 243 -9.96 -32.10 -31.66
CA ALA A 243 -10.60 -32.52 -32.90
C ALA A 243 -9.76 -32.29 -34.17
N GLY A 244 -8.82 -31.34 -34.17
CA GLY A 244 -7.98 -31.07 -35.35
C GLY A 244 -6.97 -32.19 -35.61
N ASP A 245 -7.09 -32.90 -36.74
CA ASP A 245 -6.32 -34.09 -37.08
C ASP A 245 -4.80 -34.01 -36.87
N SER A 246 -4.27 -35.17 -36.50
CA SER A 246 -2.87 -35.59 -36.45
C SER A 246 -2.14 -35.41 -37.79
N ASN A 247 -1.85 -34.17 -38.21
CA ASN A 247 -1.16 -33.94 -39.49
C ASN A 247 -0.13 -32.79 -39.52
N SER A 248 0.51 -32.48 -38.39
CA SER A 248 1.64 -31.53 -38.33
C SER A 248 3.01 -32.16 -38.01
N VAL A 249 3.09 -33.49 -37.91
CA VAL A 249 4.36 -34.20 -37.59
C VAL A 249 5.13 -34.68 -38.84
N SER A 250 4.53 -34.71 -40.04
CA SER A 250 5.19 -35.29 -41.23
C SER A 250 5.93 -34.29 -42.15
N LYS A 251 5.78 -32.96 -41.97
CA LYS A 251 6.45 -31.96 -42.82
C LYS A 251 7.86 -31.54 -42.36
N LYS A 252 8.61 -32.44 -41.71
CA LYS A 252 10.02 -32.20 -41.35
C LYS A 252 11.03 -33.13 -42.04
N ASN A 253 10.59 -34.09 -42.84
CA ASN A 253 11.52 -35.07 -43.46
C ASN A 253 11.62 -35.02 -45.01
N GLU A 254 11.05 -34.02 -45.67
CA GLU A 254 11.14 -33.89 -47.15
C GLU A 254 12.02 -32.74 -47.66
N ILE A 255 12.66 -31.94 -46.79
CA ILE A 255 13.55 -30.83 -47.22
C ILE A 255 15.05 -31.20 -47.04
N GLN A 256 15.40 -32.49 -47.04
CA GLN A 256 16.80 -32.95 -46.98
C GLN A 256 17.14 -34.04 -48.01
N LYS A 257 16.39 -34.15 -49.11
CA LYS A 257 16.70 -35.06 -50.21
C LYS A 257 16.52 -34.44 -51.59
N GLU A 258 16.97 -33.20 -51.76
CA GLU A 258 17.30 -32.65 -53.08
C GLU A 258 18.59 -31.82 -52.92
N ASN A 259 19.68 -32.55 -52.72
CA ASN A 259 20.99 -32.24 -53.33
C ASN A 259 21.16 -33.20 -54.49
#